data_AF-A0A4R0JWR6-F1
#
_entry.id   AF-A0A4R0JWR6-F1
#
_cell.length_a   1.000
_cell.length_b   1.000
_cell.length_c   1.000
_cell.angle_alpha   90.00
_cell.angle_beta   90.00
_cell.angle_gamma   90.00
#
_symmetry.space_group_name_H-M   'P 1'
#
loop_
_entity.id
_entity.type
_entity.pdbx_description
1 polymer ?
#
loop_
_entity_poly.entity_id
_entity_poly.type
_entity_poly.pdbx_seq_one_letter_code
_entity_poly.pdbx_strand_id
1 'polypeptide(L)'
;MSIQRREAGSLAEGHLAWGVLAAPDMIIVHGPLGWLHDTGVVFDVLLAGAEPVGPGTVERIEAKQADIVGLGGDAEGAGAIAVITLSHRSRYQPQVASTAPSELRSALEQESNIWNALERLEAVPSGVRDRSPSDVFGPIEEWEINRRHGLIVSTELGGLDEVILKWCRITRTCDCPSSQWWP
;
A
#
# COMPACT_ATOMS: atom_id res chain seq x y z
N MET A 1 4.84 -4.73 3.82
CA MET A 1 3.79 -3.76 3.42
C MET A 1 3.35 -2.98 4.64
N SER A 2 2.91 -1.75 4.44
CA SER A 2 2.53 -0.84 5.51
C SER A 2 1.10 -0.36 5.31
N ILE A 3 0.35 -0.29 6.40
CA ILE A 3 -0.88 0.51 6.44
C ILE A 3 -0.48 1.95 6.72
N GLN A 4 -1.01 2.89 5.94
CA GLN A 4 -0.59 4.28 5.90
C GLN A 4 -1.79 5.19 6.02
N ARG A 5 -1.76 6.18 6.91
CA ARG A 5 -2.70 7.31 6.86
C ARG A 5 -2.53 8.02 5.52
N ARG A 6 -3.64 8.32 4.86
CA ARG A 6 -3.62 8.96 3.54
C ARG A 6 -3.05 10.38 3.59
N GLU A 7 -3.36 11.11 4.66
CA GLU A 7 -3.05 12.54 4.82
C GLU A 7 -1.85 12.82 5.74
N ALA A 8 -0.84 11.97 5.73
CA ALA A 8 0.37 12.18 6.53
C ALA A 8 1.43 13.04 5.80
N GLY A 9 2.25 13.78 6.57
CA GLY A 9 3.35 14.59 6.04
C GLY A 9 4.53 13.76 5.53
N SER A 10 4.67 12.53 6.02
CA SER A 10 5.68 11.54 5.61
C SER A 10 5.14 10.11 5.75
N LEU A 11 5.78 9.13 5.13
CA LEU A 11 5.44 7.70 5.27
C LEU A 11 5.74 7.19 6.68
N ALA A 12 6.78 7.73 7.32
CA ALA A 12 7.10 7.38 8.71
C ALA A 12 6.01 7.87 9.67
N GLU A 13 5.53 9.10 9.54
CA GLU A 13 4.42 9.64 10.34
C GLU A 13 3.07 8.99 10.00
N GLY A 14 2.90 8.60 8.74
CA GLY A 14 1.68 7.95 8.26
C GLY A 14 1.56 6.48 8.65
N HIS A 15 2.64 5.86 9.11
CA HIS A 15 2.64 4.44 9.43
C HIS A 15 1.68 4.11 10.58
N LEU A 16 0.69 3.27 10.29
CA LEU A 16 -0.27 2.78 11.29
C LEU A 16 0.13 1.41 11.80
N ALA A 17 0.47 0.49 10.89
CA ALA A 17 0.80 -0.88 11.22
C ALA A 17 1.53 -1.57 10.06
N TRP A 18 2.27 -2.63 10.39
CA TRP A 18 2.77 -3.60 9.42
C TRP A 18 1.70 -4.63 9.08
N GLY A 19 1.66 -5.05 7.82
CA GLY A 19 0.74 -6.08 7.34
C GLY A 19 1.43 -7.22 6.59
N VAL A 20 0.65 -8.25 6.28
CA VAL A 20 1.04 -9.42 5.49
C VAL A 20 0.08 -9.63 4.34
N LEU A 21 0.57 -9.86 3.13
CA LEU A 21 -0.21 -10.02 1.91
C LEU A 21 -0.58 -11.49 1.83
N ALA A 22 -1.80 -11.82 2.22
CA ALA A 22 -2.30 -13.18 2.28
C ALA A 22 -2.89 -13.64 0.93
N ALA A 23 -3.41 -12.69 0.14
CA ALA A 23 -3.85 -12.88 -1.24
C ALA A 23 -3.58 -11.59 -2.03
N PRO A 24 -3.62 -11.58 -3.38
CA PRO A 24 -3.36 -10.37 -4.16
C PRO A 24 -4.23 -9.16 -3.78
N ASP A 25 -5.40 -9.36 -3.19
CA ASP A 25 -6.33 -8.32 -2.73
C ASP A 25 -6.61 -8.37 -1.22
N MET A 26 -5.81 -9.10 -0.44
CA MET A 26 -6.08 -9.31 0.99
C MET A 26 -4.82 -9.16 1.84
N ILE A 27 -4.93 -8.32 2.88
CA ILE A 27 -3.88 -8.03 3.85
C ILE A 27 -4.34 -8.47 5.25
N ILE A 28 -3.45 -9.12 6.00
CA ILE A 28 -3.64 -9.41 7.42
C ILE A 28 -2.79 -8.43 8.23
N VAL A 29 -3.39 -7.77 9.22
CA VAL A 29 -2.74 -6.82 10.12
C VAL A 29 -2.94 -7.28 11.55
N HIS A 30 -1.90 -7.17 12.38
CA HIS A 30 -1.92 -7.54 13.78
C HIS A 30 -1.58 -6.36 14.69
N GLY A 31 -2.09 -6.35 15.92
CA GLY A 31 -1.77 -5.35 16.93
C GLY A 31 -2.63 -4.09 16.79
N PRO A 32 -2.57 -3.18 17.79
CA PRO A 32 -3.74 -2.45 18.26
C PRO A 32 -4.54 -1.82 17.12
N LEU A 33 -5.73 -2.36 16.91
CA LEU A 33 -6.62 -2.03 15.79
C LEU A 33 -7.51 -0.83 16.09
N GLY A 34 -7.24 -0.09 17.17
CA GLY A 34 -8.03 1.08 17.59
C GLY A 34 -8.17 2.14 16.50
N TRP A 35 -7.20 2.25 15.61
CA TRP A 35 -7.22 3.17 14.47
C TRP A 35 -8.25 2.77 13.39
N LEU A 36 -8.69 1.51 13.33
CA LEU A 36 -9.77 1.08 12.41
C LEU A 36 -11.15 1.58 12.86
N HIS A 37 -11.31 1.87 14.15
CA HIS A 37 -12.56 2.41 14.69
C HIS A 37 -12.66 3.93 14.55
N ASP A 38 -11.56 4.60 14.18
CA ASP A 38 -11.55 6.04 13.95
C ASP A 38 -12.11 6.36 12.56
N THR A 39 -13.38 6.78 12.52
CA THR A 39 -14.08 7.15 11.29
C THR A 39 -13.45 8.33 10.53
N GLY A 40 -12.56 9.09 11.16
CA GLY A 40 -11.81 10.17 10.51
C GLY A 40 -10.54 9.69 9.79
N VAL A 41 -10.10 8.45 10.02
CA VAL A 41 -8.86 7.93 9.46
C VAL A 41 -9.15 7.26 8.13
N VAL A 42 -8.75 7.91 7.04
CA VAL A 42 -8.64 7.28 5.72
C VAL A 42 -7.23 6.71 5.57
N PHE A 43 -7.14 5.45 5.20
CA PHE A 43 -5.86 4.75 5.07
C PHE A 43 -5.71 4.04 3.73
N ASP A 44 -4.46 3.95 3.28
CA ASP A 44 -4.03 3.20 2.12
C ASP A 44 -3.08 2.08 2.56
N VAL A 45 -2.95 1.06 1.71
CA VAL A 45 -1.94 0.03 1.84
C VAL A 45 -0.80 0.35 0.90
N LEU A 46 0.40 0.50 1.47
CA LEU A 46 1.64 0.67 0.76
C LEU A 46 2.38 -0.67 0.66
N LEU A 47 2.52 -1.19 -0.55
CA LEU A 47 3.31 -2.36 -0.86
C LEU A 47 4.57 -1.94 -1.60
N ALA A 48 5.72 -2.44 -1.17
CA ALA A 48 6.99 -2.23 -1.84
C ALA A 48 7.73 -3.56 -1.86
N GLY A 49 8.22 -3.95 -3.03
CA GLY A 49 9.19 -5.03 -3.16
C GLY A 49 10.57 -4.55 -2.73
N ALA A 50 11.35 -5.40 -2.07
CA ALA A 50 12.77 -5.14 -1.87
C ALA A 50 13.54 -5.53 -3.14
N GLU A 51 14.24 -4.59 -3.76
CA GLU A 51 15.18 -4.84 -4.85
C GLU A 51 16.63 -4.55 -4.41
N PRO A 52 17.65 -5.08 -5.09
CA PRO A 52 19.04 -4.94 -4.68
C PRO A 52 19.55 -3.50 -4.58
N VAL A 53 18.91 -2.55 -5.29
CA VAL A 53 19.37 -1.16 -5.43
C VAL A 53 18.36 -0.15 -4.88
N GLY A 54 17.38 -0.62 -4.08
CA GLY A 54 16.36 0.25 -3.50
C GLY A 54 14.99 -0.43 -3.43
N PRO A 55 13.92 0.33 -3.15
CA PRO A 55 12.58 -0.22 -3.28
C PRO A 55 12.32 -0.48 -4.76
N GLY A 56 11.75 -1.64 -5.06
CA GLY A 56 11.28 -1.96 -6.40
C GLY A 56 10.06 -1.14 -6.77
N THR A 57 9.08 -1.78 -7.40
CA THR A 57 7.78 -1.12 -7.60
C THR A 57 7.14 -0.80 -6.25
N VAL A 58 6.59 0.41 -6.12
CA VAL A 58 5.78 0.77 -4.95
C VAL A 58 4.33 0.90 -5.42
N GLU A 59 3.43 0.18 -4.77
CA GLU A 59 1.99 0.21 -4.99
C GLU A 59 1.31 0.84 -3.78
N ARG A 60 0.46 1.83 -4.03
CA ARG A 60 -0.44 2.40 -3.04
C ARG A 60 -1.86 2.05 -3.43
N ILE A 61 -2.52 1.24 -2.61
CA ILE A 61 -3.84 0.70 -2.89
C ILE A 61 -4.80 1.08 -1.78
N GLU A 62 -5.92 1.68 -2.12
CA GLU A 62 -6.96 2.02 -1.14
C GLU A 62 -7.56 0.76 -0.53
N ALA A 63 -7.85 0.80 0.77
CA ALA A 63 -8.62 -0.23 1.44
C ALA A 63 -10.10 -0.13 1.04
N LYS A 64 -10.70 -1.26 0.69
CA LYS A 64 -12.13 -1.38 0.37
C LYS A 64 -12.96 -1.72 1.61
N GLN A 65 -12.44 -2.62 2.45
CA GLN A 65 -13.10 -3.14 3.64
C GLN A 65 -12.03 -3.60 4.63
N ALA A 66 -12.33 -3.49 5.92
CA ALA A 66 -11.52 -4.07 6.98
C ALA A 66 -12.45 -4.84 7.94
N ASP A 67 -12.18 -6.13 8.12
CA ASP A 67 -12.91 -7.00 9.03
C ASP A 67 -12.01 -7.31 10.22
N ILE A 68 -12.50 -7.06 11.44
CA ILE A 68 -11.76 -7.38 12.67
C ILE A 68 -12.19 -8.75 13.16
N VAL A 69 -11.21 -9.62 13.39
CA VAL A 69 -11.40 -10.99 13.88
C VAL A 69 -10.58 -11.17 15.15
N GLY A 70 -11.25 -11.52 16.25
CA GLY A 70 -10.60 -11.84 17.52
C GLY A 70 -10.33 -13.33 17.67
N LEU A 71 -9.14 -13.71 18.15
CA LEU A 71 -8.89 -15.06 18.66
C LEU A 71 -9.58 -15.21 20.03
N GLY A 72 -10.31 -16.31 20.24
CA GLY A 72 -11.00 -16.57 21.52
C GLY A 72 -12.18 -15.63 21.83
N GLY A 73 -12.70 -14.90 20.84
CA GLY A 73 -13.80 -13.94 21.01
C GLY A 73 -13.36 -12.54 21.45
N ASP A 74 -12.05 -12.30 21.57
CA ASP A 74 -11.48 -11.01 21.95
C ASP A 74 -11.07 -10.21 20.71
N ALA A 75 -12.04 -9.58 20.05
CA ALA A 75 -11.83 -8.76 18.85
C ALA A 75 -11.17 -7.40 19.14
N GLU A 76 -10.99 -7.03 20.40
CA GLU A 76 -10.40 -5.74 20.80
C GLU A 76 -9.05 -5.91 21.52
N GLY A 77 -8.71 -7.11 21.97
CA GLY A 77 -7.47 -7.40 22.67
C GLY A 77 -6.26 -7.68 21.79
N ALA A 78 -5.17 -8.05 22.45
CA ALA A 78 -3.86 -8.23 21.81
C ALA A 78 -3.81 -9.38 20.78
N GLY A 79 -4.81 -10.25 20.75
CA GLY A 79 -4.95 -11.34 19.77
C GLY A 79 -5.86 -11.01 18.58
N ALA A 80 -6.33 -9.77 18.46
CA ALA A 80 -7.16 -9.34 17.35
C ALA A 80 -6.33 -9.16 16.06
N ILE A 81 -6.94 -9.53 14.94
CA ILE A 81 -6.41 -9.32 13.60
C ILE A 81 -7.41 -8.53 12.77
N ALA A 82 -6.91 -7.72 11.85
CA ALA A 82 -7.71 -7.13 10.80
C ALA A 82 -7.40 -7.81 9.46
N VAL A 83 -8.45 -8.19 8.75
CA VAL A 83 -8.40 -8.63 7.36
C VAL A 83 -8.85 -7.45 6.51
N ILE A 84 -7.90 -6.85 5.78
CA ILE A 84 -8.16 -5.71 4.91
C ILE A 84 -8.26 -6.20 3.47
N THR A 85 -9.42 -5.97 2.86
CA THR A 85 -9.63 -6.19 1.42
C THR A 85 -9.23 -4.93 0.66
N LEU A 86 -8.44 -5.09 -0.40
CA LEU A 86 -7.97 -4.00 -1.26
C LEU A 86 -9.03 -3.64 -2.32
N SER A 87 -9.03 -2.37 -2.74
CA SER A 87 -9.90 -1.88 -3.83
C SER A 87 -9.61 -2.53 -5.19
N HIS A 88 -8.37 -2.98 -5.39
CA HIS A 88 -7.93 -3.77 -6.53
C HIS A 88 -6.79 -4.71 -6.15
N ARG A 89 -6.54 -5.71 -7.00
CA ARG A 89 -5.46 -6.67 -6.79
C ARG A 89 -4.09 -6.00 -6.94
N SER A 90 -3.23 -6.22 -5.97
CA SER A 90 -1.79 -5.97 -6.01
C SER A 90 -1.13 -6.79 -7.11
N ARG A 91 -0.04 -6.26 -7.67
CA ARG A 91 0.82 -7.02 -8.60
C ARG A 91 1.77 -7.94 -7.85
N TYR A 92 2.02 -7.66 -6.58
CA TYR A 92 2.74 -8.56 -5.69
C TYR A 92 1.94 -9.83 -5.44
N GLN A 93 2.64 -10.96 -5.47
CA GLN A 93 2.11 -12.23 -5.01
C GLN A 93 2.50 -12.44 -3.54
N PRO A 94 1.63 -13.06 -2.72
CA PRO A 94 2.02 -13.57 -1.41
C PRO A 94 3.28 -14.43 -1.54
N GLN A 95 4.30 -14.18 -0.71
CA GLN A 95 5.52 -14.99 -0.74
C GLN A 95 5.25 -16.45 -0.39
N VAL A 96 4.28 -16.68 0.50
CA VAL A 96 3.76 -18.02 0.76
C VAL A 96 2.45 -18.16 -0.01
N ALA A 97 2.57 -18.57 -1.27
CA ALA A 97 1.45 -19.17 -1.97
C ALA A 97 1.00 -20.38 -1.13
N SER A 98 -0.20 -20.33 -0.58
CA SER A 98 -0.79 -21.35 0.29
C SER A 98 -0.01 -21.66 1.58
N THR A 99 -0.17 -20.84 2.62
CA THR A 99 -0.25 -21.49 3.93
C THR A 99 -1.57 -22.25 3.91
N ALA A 100 -1.52 -23.58 3.85
CA ALA A 100 -2.75 -24.34 3.91
C ALA A 100 -3.48 -23.96 5.21
N PRO A 101 -4.81 -23.77 5.23
CA PRO A 101 -5.52 -23.40 6.47
C PRO A 101 -5.22 -24.34 7.65
N SER A 102 -4.88 -25.60 7.37
CA SER A 102 -4.40 -26.58 8.34
C SER A 102 -3.03 -26.27 8.94
N GLU A 103 -2.09 -25.73 8.15
CA GLU A 103 -0.75 -25.33 8.60
C GLU A 103 -0.81 -24.08 9.46
N LEU A 104 -1.61 -23.08 9.05
CA LEU A 104 -1.87 -21.90 9.87
C LEU A 104 -2.53 -22.28 11.20
N ARG A 105 -3.52 -23.19 11.16
CA ARG A 105 -4.13 -23.71 12.39
C ARG A 105 -3.10 -24.39 13.29
N SER A 106 -2.28 -25.28 12.73
CA SER A 106 -1.24 -26.00 13.48
C SER A 106 -0.20 -25.06 14.10
N ALA A 107 0.15 -23.97 13.38
CA ALA A 107 1.03 -22.94 13.90
C ALA A 107 0.36 -22.13 15.02
N LEU A 108 -0.92 -21.75 14.87
CA LEU A 108 -1.69 -21.05 15.90
C LEU A 108 -1.95 -21.90 17.16
N GLU A 109 -1.97 -23.22 17.05
CA GLU A 109 -2.07 -24.12 18.22
C GLU A 109 -0.77 -24.14 19.06
N GLN A 110 0.35 -23.76 18.44
CA GLN A 110 1.68 -23.79 19.07
C GLN A 110 2.17 -22.40 19.47
N GLU A 111 1.62 -21.35 18.87
CA GLU A 111 2.00 -19.96 19.09
C GLU A 111 0.85 -19.19 19.74
N SER A 112 1.15 -18.39 20.77
CA SER A 112 0.15 -17.53 21.43
C SER A 112 -0.26 -16.31 20.60
N ASN A 113 0.38 -16.10 19.45
CA ASN A 113 0.23 -14.91 18.60
C ASN A 113 0.30 -15.31 17.13
N ILE A 114 -0.67 -14.85 16.33
CA ILE A 114 -0.71 -15.07 14.88
C ILE A 114 0.53 -14.54 14.15
N TRP A 115 1.15 -13.45 14.63
CA TRP A 115 2.36 -12.93 14.03
C TRP A 115 3.52 -13.92 14.12
N ASN A 116 3.70 -14.54 15.29
CA ASN A 116 4.71 -15.58 15.48
C ASN A 116 4.41 -16.80 14.60
N ALA A 117 3.13 -17.16 14.46
CA ALA A 117 2.73 -18.21 13.53
C ALA A 117 3.09 -17.87 12.08
N LEU A 118 2.90 -16.62 11.65
CA LEU A 118 3.26 -16.16 10.30
C LEU A 118 4.78 -16.09 10.08
N GLU A 119 5.56 -15.65 11.07
CA GLU A 119 7.04 -15.69 11.02
C GLU A 119 7.55 -17.13 10.92
N ARG A 120 6.99 -18.04 11.73
CA ARG A 120 7.34 -19.47 11.71
C ARG A 120 7.02 -20.15 10.39
N LEU A 121 5.95 -19.73 9.73
CA LEU A 121 5.55 -20.22 8.42
C LEU A 121 6.31 -19.52 7.28
N GLU A 122 7.28 -18.67 7.59
CA GLU A 122 8.05 -17.86 6.64
C GLU A 122 7.16 -16.97 5.75
N ALA A 123 5.92 -16.70 6.19
CA ALA A 123 4.98 -15.79 5.53
C ALA A 123 5.39 -14.32 5.71
N VAL A 124 6.18 -14.05 6.75
CA VAL A 124 6.90 -12.79 6.94
C VAL A 124 8.34 -13.07 7.37
N PRO A 125 9.30 -12.23 6.94
CA PRO A 125 10.65 -12.30 7.48
C PRO A 125 10.66 -12.01 8.98
N SER A 126 11.50 -12.75 9.72
CA SER A 126 11.63 -12.58 11.16
C SER A 126 12.10 -11.17 11.55
N GLY A 127 11.51 -10.63 12.62
CA GLY A 127 11.90 -9.33 13.18
C GLY A 127 11.51 -8.12 12.34
N VAL A 128 10.71 -8.28 11.27
CA VAL A 128 10.16 -7.15 10.50
C VAL A 128 9.28 -6.26 11.36
N ARG A 129 8.54 -6.85 12.30
CA ARG A 129 7.68 -6.12 13.24
C ARG A 129 8.45 -5.09 14.08
N ASP A 130 9.67 -5.41 14.47
CA ASP A 130 10.48 -4.59 15.38
C ASP A 130 11.35 -3.57 14.65
N ARG A 131 11.30 -3.54 13.30
CA ARG A 131 12.03 -2.55 12.52
C ARG A 131 11.38 -1.18 12.67
N SER A 132 12.21 -0.16 12.85
CA SER A 132 11.74 1.22 12.84
C SER A 132 11.18 1.57 11.45
N PRO A 133 9.96 2.16 11.37
CA PRO A 133 9.42 2.75 10.13
C PRO A 133 10.42 3.63 9.38
N SER A 134 11.20 4.45 10.10
CA SER A 134 12.21 5.35 9.52
C SER A 134 13.25 4.62 8.67
N ASP A 135 13.65 3.43 9.10
CA ASP A 135 14.73 2.66 8.47
C ASP A 135 14.25 1.96 7.20
N VAL A 136 12.93 1.78 7.08
CA VAL A 136 12.29 1.11 5.94
C VAL A 136 11.81 2.13 4.90
N PHE A 137 11.30 3.28 5.33
CA PHE A 137 10.63 4.20 4.41
C PHE A 137 11.54 5.20 3.71
N GLY A 138 12.72 5.52 4.23
CA GLY A 138 13.62 6.52 3.60
C GLY A 138 13.82 6.32 2.08
N PRO A 139 14.21 5.11 1.62
CA PRO A 139 14.35 4.83 0.19
C PRO A 139 13.02 4.90 -0.60
N ILE A 140 11.89 4.59 0.04
CA ILE A 140 10.55 4.61 -0.58
C ILE A 140 10.05 6.05 -0.74
N GLU A 141 10.29 6.90 0.25
CA GLU A 141 9.95 8.32 0.17
C GLU A 141 10.72 9.00 -0.96
N GLU A 142 12.03 8.75 -1.05
CA GLU A 142 12.85 9.27 -2.14
C GLU A 142 12.34 8.80 -3.51
N TRP A 143 11.94 7.53 -3.63
CA TRP A 143 11.31 7.00 -4.84
C TRP A 143 9.98 7.68 -5.19
N GLU A 144 9.07 7.85 -4.21
CA GLU A 144 7.77 8.51 -4.43
C GLU A 144 7.97 9.97 -4.86
N ILE A 145 8.90 10.69 -4.22
CA ILE A 145 9.25 12.07 -4.54
C ILE A 145 9.78 12.17 -5.98
N ASN A 146 10.76 11.35 -6.35
CA ASN A 146 11.36 11.39 -7.67
C ASN A 146 10.36 11.04 -8.78
N ARG A 147 9.46 10.08 -8.55
CA ARG A 147 8.43 9.70 -9.52
C ARG A 147 7.33 10.76 -9.66
N ARG A 148 6.93 11.44 -8.57
CA ARG A 148 5.97 12.55 -8.62
C ARG A 148 6.53 13.74 -9.38
N HIS A 149 7.80 14.08 -9.20
CA HIS A 149 8.46 15.14 -9.96
C HIS A 149 8.52 14.83 -11.46
N GLY A 150 8.68 13.56 -11.85
CA GLY A 150 8.63 13.14 -13.25
C GLY A 150 7.25 13.26 -13.93
N LEU A 151 6.16 13.45 -13.18
CA LEU A 151 4.81 13.64 -13.72
C LEU A 151 4.52 15.11 -14.08
N ILE A 152 5.21 16.07 -13.45
CA ILE A 152 5.00 17.49 -13.68
C ILE A 152 6.01 17.96 -14.74
N VAL A 153 5.59 17.90 -16.01
CA VAL A 153 6.35 18.51 -17.10
C VAL A 153 5.94 19.98 -17.22
N SER A 154 6.71 20.87 -16.60
CA SER A 154 6.59 22.31 -16.86
C SER A 154 7.06 22.59 -18.28
N THR A 155 6.11 22.87 -19.18
CA THR A 155 6.44 23.32 -20.54
C THR A 155 6.26 24.83 -20.57
N GLU A 156 7.34 25.57 -20.82
CA GLU A 156 7.21 26.96 -21.24
C GLU A 156 6.64 26.97 -22.66
N LEU A 157 5.42 27.48 -22.80
CA LEU A 157 4.75 27.59 -24.09
C LEU A 157 5.07 28.97 -24.66
N GLY A 158 5.49 29.01 -25.93
CA GLY A 158 5.96 30.23 -26.60
C GLY A 158 4.86 31.25 -26.91
N GLY A 159 3.59 30.91 -26.67
CA GLY A 159 2.43 31.78 -26.88
C GLY A 159 1.09 31.11 -26.58
N LEU A 160 0.01 31.90 -26.61
CA LEU A 160 -1.36 31.44 -26.31
C LEU A 160 -1.83 30.31 -27.25
N ASP A 161 -1.37 30.28 -28.49
CA ASP A 161 -1.76 29.26 -29.48
C ASP A 161 -1.28 27.86 -29.08
N GLU A 162 -0.10 27.73 -28.47
CA GLU A 162 0.41 26.43 -28.01
C GLU A 162 -0.36 25.92 -26.77
N VAL A 163 -0.86 26.83 -25.93
CA VAL A 163 -1.75 26.50 -24.80
C VAL A 163 -3.06 25.95 -25.31
N ILE A 164 -3.67 26.64 -26.29
CA ILE A 164 -4.95 26.23 -26.91
C ILE A 164 -4.77 24.85 -27.56
N LEU A 165 -3.70 24.62 -28.32
CA LEU A 165 -3.43 23.33 -28.94
C LEU A 165 -3.26 22.19 -27.93
N LYS A 166 -2.55 22.41 -26.82
CA LYS A 166 -2.46 21.41 -25.74
C LYS A 166 -3.82 21.16 -25.08
N TRP A 167 -4.60 22.20 -24.84
CA TRP A 167 -5.94 22.09 -24.27
C TRP A 167 -6.86 21.27 -25.17
N CYS A 168 -6.88 21.56 -26.47
CA CYS A 168 -7.69 20.82 -27.43
C CYS A 168 -7.30 19.34 -27.57
N ARG A 169 -6.02 18.99 -27.41
CA ARG A 169 -5.59 17.57 -27.39
C ARG A 169 -6.17 16.79 -26.21
N ILE A 170 -6.43 17.47 -25.09
CA ILE A 170 -6.96 16.86 -23.86
C ILE A 170 -8.49 16.78 -23.92
N THR A 171 -9.14 17.83 -24.41
CA THR A 171 -10.61 17.92 -24.49
C THR A 171 -11.12 17.54 -25.88
N ARG A 172 -11.84 16.41 -26.00
CA ARG A 172 -12.40 15.89 -27.27
C ARG A 172 -13.40 16.81 -27.98
N THR A 173 -13.71 17.97 -27.42
CA THR A 173 -14.81 18.85 -27.82
C THR A 173 -14.34 20.25 -28.25
N CYS A 174 -13.03 20.51 -28.31
CA CYS A 174 -12.55 21.81 -28.77
C CYS A 174 -12.40 21.83 -30.29
N ASP A 175 -12.98 22.84 -30.94
CA ASP A 175 -12.71 23.16 -32.34
C ASP A 175 -11.31 23.81 -32.43
N CYS A 176 -10.31 23.00 -32.76
CA CYS A 176 -8.97 23.52 -33.04
C CYS A 176 -9.04 24.51 -34.22
N PRO A 177 -8.46 25.72 -34.10
CA PRO A 177 -8.23 26.54 -35.28
C PRO A 177 -7.35 25.73 -36.24
N SER A 178 -7.88 25.49 -37.44
CA SER A 178 -7.28 24.61 -38.44
C SER A 178 -5.97 25.21 -38.98
N SER A 179 -4.87 25.03 -38.26
CA SER A 179 -3.55 25.12 -38.88
C SER A 179 -3.23 23.73 -39.45
N GLN A 180 -3.17 23.67 -40.78
CA GLN A 180 -2.78 22.52 -41.61
C GLN A 180 -1.64 21.69 -41.00
N TRP A 181 -1.89 20.40 -40.76
CA TRP A 181 -0.90 19.33 -40.74
C TRP A 181 -1.62 18.14 -41.38
N TRP A 182 -1.14 17.47 -42.43
CA TRP A 182 0.13 16.73 -42.59
C TRP A 182 0.74 16.91 -44.00
N PRO A 183 1.95 16.37 -44.25
CA PRO A 183 2.00 15.09 -44.96
C PRO A 183 2.47 13.93 -44.07
#